data_AF-A0A8K0ITI9-F1
#
_entry.id   AF-A0A8K0ITI9-F1
#
_cell.length_a   1.000
_cell.length_b   1.000
_cell.length_c   1.000
_cell.angle_alpha   90.00
_cell.angle_beta   90.00
_cell.angle_gamma   90.00
#
_symmetry.space_group_name_H-M   'P 1'
#
loop_
_entity.id
_entity.type
_entity.pdbx_description
1 polymer ?
#
loop_
_entity_poly.entity_id
_entity_poly.type
_entity_poly.pdbx_seq_one_letter_code
_entity_poly.pdbx_strand_id
1 'polypeptide(L)'
;MAYGGGRFAISRPLAAALSRMQDRCLHRYPALYGSDDRIQACMAELGVPLTHHPGFHQYDVYGDLLGLLAAHPVVPLVTLHPLDVVQPVFPGAPSRAAALRRLFDGPIRLDSAAIFQRTICYDADHLWTVSVSWGFVVQMVRGVMSPREMEMPMRTFLNWYRRVDYTAYPFNTRPMACSSCQSPFIYYLSSARYDAARRTTVTVY
;
A
#
# COMPACT_ATOMS: atom_id res chain seq x y z
N MET A 1 11.87 -0.96 -6.27
CA MET A 1 12.04 0.45 -5.85
C MET A 1 10.74 1.15 -6.12
N ALA A 2 10.36 2.06 -5.23
CA ALA A 2 9.26 2.96 -5.52
C ALA A 2 9.81 4.18 -6.26
N TYR A 3 10.30 3.92 -7.49
CA TYR A 3 10.79 4.97 -8.39
C TYR A 3 9.69 6.02 -8.62
N GLY A 4 10.08 7.25 -8.92
CA GLY A 4 9.21 8.41 -8.93
C GLY A 4 9.02 8.98 -7.52
N GLY A 5 7.77 9.25 -7.15
CA GLY A 5 7.45 9.88 -5.86
C GLY A 5 7.37 8.91 -4.68
N GLY A 6 7.49 7.61 -4.93
CA GLY A 6 7.42 6.55 -3.93
C GLY A 6 8.63 6.47 -3.01
N ARG A 7 9.71 7.20 -3.32
CA ARG A 7 10.94 7.33 -2.53
C ARG A 7 11.76 6.03 -2.41
N PHE A 8 12.97 6.20 -1.90
CA PHE A 8 13.88 5.14 -1.51
C PHE A 8 14.65 5.58 -0.26
N ALA A 9 15.35 4.64 0.38
CA ALA A 9 16.20 4.91 1.54
C ALA A 9 17.63 4.46 1.25
N ILE A 10 18.60 5.23 1.72
CA ILE A 10 20.02 4.89 1.69
C ILE A 10 20.65 5.17 3.05
N SER A 11 21.70 4.42 3.39
CA SER A 11 22.45 4.65 4.61
C SER A 11 23.27 5.94 4.51
N ARG A 12 23.56 6.56 5.65
CA ARG A 12 24.41 7.77 5.71
C ARG A 12 25.80 7.57 5.06
N PRO A 13 26.53 6.45 5.28
CA PRO A 13 27.80 6.22 4.61
C PRO A 13 27.67 6.14 3.08
N LEU A 14 26.61 5.52 2.57
CA LEU A 14 26.36 5.45 1.12
C LEU A 14 26.07 6.83 0.54
N ALA A 15 25.25 7.64 1.22
CA ALA A 15 25.00 9.02 0.81
C ALA A 15 26.30 9.84 0.72
N ALA A 16 27.21 9.68 1.69
CA ALA A 16 28.51 10.34 1.69
C ALA A 16 29.44 9.84 0.58
N ALA A 17 29.36 8.56 0.20
CA ALA A 17 30.12 8.00 -0.91
C ALA A 17 29.59 8.50 -2.26
N LEU A 18 28.26 8.49 -2.44
CA LEU A 18 27.58 9.01 -3.63
C LEU A 18 27.94 10.47 -3.86
N SER A 19 27.90 11.34 -2.84
CA SER A 19 28.15 12.78 -3.02
C SER A 19 29.54 13.11 -3.59
N ARG A 20 30.53 12.23 -3.43
CA ARG A 20 31.89 12.42 -3.98
C ARG A 20 32.03 12.04 -5.46
N MET A 21 31.05 11.33 -6.01
CA MET A 21 31.14 10.74 -7.35
C MET A 21 29.90 10.91 -8.23
N GLN A 22 28.77 11.33 -7.65
CA GLN A 22 27.48 11.45 -8.31
C GLN A 22 27.56 12.29 -9.58
N ASP A 23 28.16 13.47 -9.56
CA ASP A 23 28.26 14.32 -10.76
C ASP A 23 28.91 13.58 -11.93
N ARG A 24 30.05 12.89 -11.70
CA ARG A 24 30.73 12.12 -12.75
C ARG A 24 29.90 10.93 -13.22
N CYS A 25 29.20 10.26 -12.30
CA CYS A 25 28.28 9.18 -12.64
C CYS A 25 27.11 9.67 -13.51
N LEU A 26 26.50 10.82 -13.19
CA LEU A 26 25.41 11.41 -13.97
C LEU A 26 25.84 11.73 -15.41
N HIS A 27 27.09 12.16 -15.62
CA HIS A 27 27.65 12.39 -16.96
C HIS A 27 27.89 11.09 -17.74
N ARG A 28 28.15 9.96 -17.07
CA ARG A 28 28.32 8.64 -17.71
C ARG A 28 27.00 8.03 -18.15
N TYR A 29 25.91 8.31 -17.44
CA TYR A 29 24.59 7.74 -17.71
C TYR A 29 23.53 8.80 -18.08
N PRO A 30 23.78 9.65 -19.10
CA PRO A 30 22.86 10.73 -19.45
C PRO A 30 21.53 10.20 -20.03
N ALA A 31 21.53 8.99 -20.59
CA ALA A 31 20.37 8.36 -21.22
C ALA A 31 19.36 7.75 -20.22
N LEU A 32 19.75 7.56 -18.95
CA LEU A 32 18.85 7.01 -17.94
C LEU A 32 17.75 8.01 -17.55
N TYR A 33 16.55 7.48 -17.33
CA TYR A 33 15.33 8.28 -17.17
C TYR A 33 15.09 8.66 -15.70
N GLY A 34 15.03 9.96 -15.44
CA GLY A 34 14.71 10.50 -14.12
C GLY A 34 15.86 10.38 -13.10
N SER A 35 15.62 10.89 -11.89
CA SER A 35 16.62 10.87 -10.81
C SER A 35 16.93 9.48 -10.32
N ASP A 36 15.94 8.61 -10.26
CA ASP A 36 16.02 7.40 -9.45
C ASP A 36 16.76 6.27 -10.17
N ASP A 37 16.56 6.15 -11.50
CA ASP A 37 17.33 5.26 -12.37
C ASP A 37 18.81 5.65 -12.37
N ARG A 38 19.09 6.96 -12.40
CA ARG A 38 20.46 7.50 -12.33
C ARG A 38 21.12 7.23 -10.97
N ILE A 39 20.41 7.49 -9.86
CA ILE A 39 20.93 7.20 -8.52
C ILE A 39 21.17 5.69 -8.34
N GLN A 40 20.28 4.84 -8.86
CA GLN A 40 20.49 3.39 -8.84
C GLN A 40 21.78 3.01 -9.56
N ALA A 41 22.02 3.54 -10.75
CA ALA A 41 23.23 3.27 -11.52
C ALA A 41 24.49 3.70 -10.74
N CYS A 42 24.46 4.88 -10.09
CA CYS A 42 25.57 5.34 -9.27
C CYS A 42 25.80 4.46 -8.02
N MET A 43 24.73 3.96 -7.40
CA MET A 43 24.85 2.99 -6.30
C MET A 43 25.46 1.67 -6.78
N ALA A 44 25.10 1.22 -7.99
CA ALA A 44 25.65 0.02 -8.59
C ALA A 44 27.15 0.16 -8.91
N GLU A 45 27.62 1.33 -9.36
CA GLU A 45 29.06 1.59 -9.52
C GLU A 45 29.84 1.46 -8.19
N LEU A 46 29.20 1.80 -7.07
CA LEU A 46 29.75 1.63 -5.73
C LEU A 46 29.59 0.19 -5.19
N GLY A 47 29.06 -0.73 -5.98
CA GLY A 47 28.84 -2.12 -5.61
C GLY A 47 27.67 -2.33 -4.64
N VAL A 48 26.75 -1.37 -4.51
CA VAL A 48 25.58 -1.49 -3.63
C VAL A 48 24.33 -1.85 -4.45
N PRO A 49 23.79 -3.07 -4.30
CA PRO A 49 22.61 -3.50 -5.03
C PRO A 49 21.33 -2.88 -4.47
N LEU A 50 20.26 -2.94 -5.25
CA LEU A 50 18.93 -2.59 -4.80
C LEU A 50 18.31 -3.72 -3.95
N THR A 51 17.81 -3.36 -2.76
CA THR A 51 16.90 -4.18 -1.96
C THR A 51 15.46 -3.71 -2.14
N HIS A 52 14.55 -4.62 -2.53
CA HIS A 52 13.12 -4.32 -2.64
C HIS A 52 12.44 -4.41 -1.26
N HIS A 53 11.76 -3.34 -0.84
CA HIS A 53 10.97 -3.34 0.40
C HIS A 53 9.49 -3.08 0.10
N PRO A 54 8.57 -3.98 0.49
CA PRO A 54 7.15 -3.92 0.10
C PRO A 54 6.34 -2.81 0.80
N GLY A 55 6.93 -2.08 1.74
CA GLY A 55 6.31 -0.91 2.37
C GLY A 55 6.45 0.41 1.60
N PHE A 56 7.25 0.48 0.54
CA PHE A 56 7.35 1.66 -0.30
C PHE A 56 6.44 1.51 -1.52
N HIS A 57 5.48 2.43 -1.70
CA HIS A 57 4.49 2.32 -2.76
C HIS A 57 4.52 3.53 -3.70
N GLN A 58 4.80 3.24 -4.98
CA GLN A 58 4.50 4.08 -6.12
C GLN A 58 3.25 3.51 -6.82
N TYR A 59 2.09 4.04 -6.50
CA TYR A 59 0.77 3.68 -7.02
C TYR A 59 0.35 4.60 -8.14
N ASP A 60 0.90 4.38 -9.33
CA ASP A 60 0.48 5.03 -10.58
C ASP A 60 -0.87 4.45 -11.07
N VAL A 61 -1.88 4.56 -10.22
CA VAL A 61 -3.25 4.09 -10.44
C VAL A 61 -4.26 5.20 -10.22
N TYR A 62 -5.45 5.02 -10.77
CA TYR A 62 -6.60 5.89 -10.59
C TYR A 62 -7.74 5.16 -9.87
N GLY A 63 -8.67 5.89 -9.28
CA GLY A 63 -9.87 5.32 -8.68
C GLY A 63 -9.70 4.92 -7.22
N ASP A 64 -10.30 3.81 -6.81
CA ASP A 64 -10.40 3.40 -5.41
C ASP A 64 -9.23 2.50 -5.00
N LEU A 65 -8.50 2.92 -3.95
CA LEU A 65 -7.35 2.21 -3.39
C LEU A 65 -7.71 1.04 -2.46
N LEU A 66 -8.99 0.79 -2.20
CA LEU A 66 -9.46 -0.28 -1.32
C LEU A 66 -8.72 -1.59 -1.54
N GLY A 67 -8.66 -2.08 -2.79
CA GLY A 67 -8.02 -3.36 -3.09
C GLY A 67 -6.53 -3.42 -2.78
N LEU A 68 -5.79 -2.30 -2.95
CA LEU A 68 -4.35 -2.23 -2.67
C LEU A 68 -4.09 -2.14 -1.17
N LEU A 69 -4.79 -1.24 -0.49
CA LEU A 69 -4.58 -0.97 0.94
C LEU A 69 -5.13 -2.11 1.81
N ALA A 70 -6.28 -2.69 1.46
CA ALA A 70 -6.83 -3.84 2.18
C ALA A 70 -5.96 -5.09 2.03
N ALA A 71 -5.23 -5.19 0.90
CA ALA A 71 -4.35 -6.32 0.62
C ALA A 71 -2.89 -6.09 1.05
N HIS A 72 -2.60 -4.99 1.74
CA HIS A 72 -1.22 -4.62 2.10
C HIS A 72 -0.55 -5.73 2.93
N PRO A 73 0.72 -6.08 2.63
CA PRO A 73 1.44 -7.11 3.34
C PRO A 73 1.67 -6.75 4.81
N VAL A 74 2.04 -7.76 5.62
CA VAL A 74 2.36 -7.62 7.05
C VAL A 74 3.76 -7.00 7.21
N VAL A 75 3.89 -5.74 6.80
CA VAL A 75 5.09 -4.91 6.91
C VAL A 75 4.66 -3.47 7.18
N PRO A 76 5.53 -2.62 7.78
CA PRO A 76 5.23 -1.20 7.92
C PRO A 76 5.03 -0.53 6.56
N LEU A 77 3.93 0.22 6.41
CA LEU A 77 3.77 1.16 5.31
C LEU A 77 4.74 2.32 5.52
N VAL A 78 5.59 2.58 4.54
CA VAL A 78 6.62 3.63 4.61
C VAL A 78 6.22 4.83 3.76
N THR A 79 5.81 4.60 2.52
CA THR A 79 5.39 5.65 1.59
C THR A 79 4.19 5.22 0.77
N LEU A 80 3.35 6.19 0.44
CA LEU A 80 2.18 6.02 -0.41
C LEU A 80 2.09 7.23 -1.34
N HIS A 81 2.38 7.03 -2.62
CA HIS A 81 2.39 8.08 -3.63
C HIS A 81 1.98 7.51 -4.99
N PRO A 82 1.32 8.28 -5.88
CA PRO A 82 0.64 9.54 -5.63
C PRO A 82 -0.71 9.36 -4.91
N LEU A 83 -1.24 10.47 -4.36
CA LEU A 83 -2.56 10.51 -3.72
C LEU A 83 -3.48 11.59 -4.30
N ASP A 84 -3.04 12.35 -5.30
CA ASP A 84 -3.79 13.45 -5.91
C ASP A 84 -4.81 12.96 -6.97
N VAL A 85 -4.55 11.81 -7.60
CA VAL A 85 -5.36 11.24 -8.69
C VAL A 85 -6.27 10.08 -8.28
N VAL A 86 -6.23 9.69 -7.01
CA VAL A 86 -7.05 8.60 -6.44
C VAL A 86 -8.28 9.14 -5.72
N GLN A 87 -9.25 8.29 -5.42
CA GLN A 87 -10.37 8.62 -4.54
C GLN A 87 -9.89 8.76 -3.08
N PRO A 88 -10.60 9.51 -2.23
CA PRO A 88 -10.31 9.52 -0.79
C PRO A 88 -10.34 8.09 -0.23
N VAL A 89 -9.36 7.74 0.62
CA VAL A 89 -9.23 6.38 1.19
C VAL A 89 -10.46 5.95 1.98
N PHE A 90 -11.22 6.88 2.57
CA PHE A 90 -12.50 6.59 3.20
C PHE A 90 -13.66 7.09 2.34
N PRO A 91 -14.67 6.25 2.06
CA PRO A 91 -15.89 6.69 1.38
C PRO A 91 -16.58 7.82 2.14
N GLY A 92 -17.15 8.78 1.41
CA GLY A 92 -17.88 9.92 1.99
C GLY A 92 -17.00 10.97 2.67
N ALA A 93 -15.66 10.81 2.68
CA ALA A 93 -14.77 11.85 3.19
C ALA A 93 -14.86 13.12 2.31
N PRO A 94 -14.90 14.32 2.90
CA PRO A 94 -15.11 15.57 2.15
C PRO A 94 -13.91 15.95 1.27
N SER A 95 -12.73 15.40 1.55
CA SER A 95 -11.53 15.55 0.71
C SER A 95 -10.53 14.43 0.99
N ARG A 96 -9.58 14.23 0.07
CA ARG A 96 -8.45 13.30 0.26
C ARG A 96 -7.64 13.63 1.51
N ALA A 97 -7.37 14.91 1.74
CA ALA A 97 -6.67 15.39 2.92
C ALA A 97 -7.44 15.08 4.22
N ALA A 98 -8.77 15.26 4.23
CA ALA A 98 -9.58 14.91 5.39
C ALA A 98 -9.56 13.39 5.67
N ALA A 99 -9.60 12.56 4.62
CA ALA A 99 -9.48 11.11 4.77
C ALA A 99 -8.11 10.69 5.34
N LEU A 100 -7.02 11.35 4.90
CA LEU A 100 -5.69 11.10 5.45
C LEU A 100 -5.56 11.55 6.91
N ARG A 101 -6.08 12.75 7.25
CA ARG A 101 -6.11 13.22 8.64
C ARG A 101 -6.79 12.20 9.56
N ARG A 102 -7.88 11.59 9.12
CA ARG A 102 -8.55 10.52 9.88
C ARG A 102 -7.64 9.33 10.20
N LEU A 103 -6.74 8.94 9.29
CA LEU A 103 -5.74 7.90 9.56
C LEU A 103 -4.73 8.35 10.60
N PHE A 104 -4.16 9.56 10.42
CA PHE A 104 -3.14 10.13 11.32
C PHE A 104 -3.67 10.43 12.72
N ASP A 105 -4.89 10.95 12.81
CA ASP A 105 -5.56 11.31 14.05
C ASP A 105 -6.24 10.10 14.74
N GLY A 106 -6.15 8.91 14.18
CA GLY A 106 -6.78 7.71 14.71
C GLY A 106 -5.78 6.56 14.79
N PRO A 107 -5.88 5.57 13.89
CA PRO A 107 -5.09 4.35 13.96
C PRO A 107 -3.58 4.61 13.93
N ILE A 108 -3.06 5.48 13.07
CA ILE A 108 -1.59 5.73 12.99
C ILE A 108 -1.04 6.27 14.32
N ARG A 109 -1.83 7.06 15.05
CA ARG A 109 -1.45 7.56 16.38
C ARG A 109 -1.41 6.47 17.45
N LEU A 110 -2.15 5.39 17.27
CA LEU A 110 -2.21 4.26 18.19
C LEU A 110 -1.12 3.23 17.87
N ASP A 111 -0.92 2.94 16.59
CA ASP A 111 0.15 2.07 16.09
C ASP A 111 0.42 2.41 14.62
N SER A 112 1.49 3.16 14.36
CA SER A 112 1.87 3.56 13.01
C SER A 112 2.45 2.40 12.19
N ALA A 113 3.02 1.38 12.85
CA ALA A 113 3.63 0.27 12.17
C ALA A 113 2.58 -0.69 11.59
N ALA A 114 1.44 -0.83 12.27
CA ALA A 114 0.38 -1.77 11.91
C ALA A 114 -0.59 -1.27 10.82
N ILE A 115 -0.53 0.01 10.42
CA ILE A 115 -1.50 0.58 9.48
C ILE A 115 -1.57 -0.22 8.17
N PHE A 116 -2.79 -0.58 7.77
CA PHE A 116 -3.13 -1.41 6.62
C PHE A 116 -2.68 -2.87 6.66
N GLN A 117 -1.87 -3.29 7.64
CA GLN A 117 -1.44 -4.68 7.74
C GLN A 117 -2.65 -5.60 7.87
N ARG A 118 -2.64 -6.67 7.07
CA ARG A 118 -3.75 -7.60 6.98
C ARG A 118 -3.57 -8.83 7.87
N THR A 119 -4.66 -9.27 8.49
CA THR A 119 -4.83 -10.61 9.06
C THR A 119 -6.04 -11.30 8.41
N ILE A 120 -5.95 -12.61 8.19
CA ILE A 120 -7.04 -13.42 7.61
C ILE A 120 -7.50 -14.44 8.64
N CYS A 121 -8.81 -14.51 8.86
CA CYS A 121 -9.48 -15.43 9.75
C CYS A 121 -10.57 -16.18 8.97
N TYR A 122 -10.91 -17.38 9.44
CA TYR A 122 -11.96 -18.20 8.86
C TYR A 122 -13.04 -18.48 9.91
N ASP A 123 -14.30 -18.24 9.54
CA ASP A 123 -15.46 -18.68 10.31
C ASP A 123 -15.93 -20.02 9.71
N ALA A 124 -15.72 -21.10 10.46
CA ALA A 124 -16.03 -22.44 10.01
C ALA A 124 -17.54 -22.71 9.94
N ASP A 125 -18.31 -22.14 10.87
CA ASP A 125 -19.75 -22.42 10.99
C ASP A 125 -20.53 -21.77 9.84
N HIS A 126 -20.13 -20.56 9.46
CA HIS A 126 -20.76 -19.81 8.38
C HIS A 126 -20.04 -19.97 7.03
N LEU A 127 -18.90 -20.66 7.01
CA LEU A 127 -17.99 -20.78 5.87
C LEU A 127 -17.58 -19.40 5.32
N TRP A 128 -17.12 -18.49 6.17
CA TRP A 128 -16.70 -17.15 5.76
C TRP A 128 -15.20 -16.95 5.89
N THR A 129 -14.65 -16.14 4.98
CA THR A 129 -13.31 -15.60 5.08
C THR A 129 -13.41 -14.15 5.54
N VAL A 130 -12.77 -13.83 6.66
CA VAL A 130 -12.70 -12.49 7.24
C VAL A 130 -11.27 -11.97 7.09
N SER A 131 -11.11 -10.83 6.42
CA SER A 131 -9.82 -10.16 6.27
C SER A 131 -9.89 -8.81 6.97
N VAL A 132 -9.02 -8.62 7.96
CA VAL A 132 -8.91 -7.40 8.74
C VAL A 132 -7.65 -6.67 8.29
N SER A 133 -7.81 -5.53 7.63
CA SER A 133 -6.73 -4.56 7.36
C SER A 133 -6.76 -3.51 8.46
N TRP A 134 -5.79 -3.58 9.37
CA TRP A 134 -5.84 -2.84 10.62
C TRP A 134 -5.84 -1.33 10.37
N GLY A 135 -6.75 -0.63 11.06
CA GLY A 135 -6.89 0.82 10.93
C GLY A 135 -7.56 1.28 9.63
N PHE A 136 -8.08 0.35 8.81
CA PHE A 136 -8.68 0.71 7.52
C PHE A 136 -10.00 0.02 7.25
N VAL A 137 -10.02 -1.31 7.10
CA VAL A 137 -11.21 -2.01 6.60
C VAL A 137 -11.26 -3.47 7.04
N VAL A 138 -12.47 -3.97 7.28
CA VAL A 138 -12.76 -5.40 7.40
C VAL A 138 -13.52 -5.84 6.16
N GLN A 139 -13.02 -6.89 5.50
CA GLN A 139 -13.66 -7.53 4.36
C GLN A 139 -14.17 -8.90 4.79
N MET A 140 -15.45 -9.17 4.56
CA MET A 140 -16.05 -10.47 4.80
C MET A 140 -16.50 -11.08 3.48
N VAL A 141 -16.08 -12.30 3.21
CA VAL A 141 -16.38 -13.00 1.96
C VAL A 141 -17.01 -14.34 2.27
N ARG A 142 -18.08 -14.68 1.54
CA ARG A 142 -18.67 -16.01 1.63
C ARG A 142 -17.76 -17.04 0.96
N GLY A 143 -17.60 -18.18 1.60
CA GLY A 143 -16.68 -19.24 1.21
C GLY A 143 -15.31 -19.11 1.86
N VAL A 144 -14.49 -20.15 1.65
CA VAL A 144 -13.11 -20.23 2.10
C VAL A 144 -12.21 -19.77 0.96
N MET A 145 -11.70 -18.55 1.03
CA MET A 145 -10.70 -18.02 0.11
C MET A 145 -9.30 -18.34 0.62
N SER A 146 -8.42 -18.76 -0.28
CA SER A 146 -7.04 -19.04 0.11
C SER A 146 -6.31 -17.74 0.52
N PRO A 147 -5.30 -17.82 1.41
CA PRO A 147 -4.48 -16.66 1.75
C PRO A 147 -3.86 -16.01 0.51
N ARG A 148 -3.44 -16.81 -0.47
CA ARG A 148 -2.91 -16.35 -1.76
C ARG A 148 -3.91 -15.49 -2.53
N GLU A 149 -5.19 -15.85 -2.53
CA GLU A 149 -6.23 -15.04 -3.17
C GLU A 149 -6.53 -13.76 -2.39
N MET A 150 -6.54 -13.82 -1.06
CA MET A 150 -6.74 -12.64 -0.22
C MET A 150 -5.53 -11.69 -0.27
N GLU A 151 -4.34 -12.21 -0.54
CA GLU A 151 -3.08 -11.50 -0.81
C GLU A 151 -3.10 -10.74 -2.12
N MET A 152 -3.85 -11.21 -3.12
CA MET A 152 -3.96 -10.52 -4.40
C MET A 152 -4.93 -9.32 -4.30
N PRO A 153 -4.46 -8.09 -4.57
CA PRO A 153 -5.29 -6.90 -4.58
C PRO A 153 -6.49 -7.07 -5.50
N MET A 154 -7.68 -6.75 -4.98
CA MET A 154 -8.89 -6.66 -5.80
C MET A 154 -8.78 -5.45 -6.74
N ARG A 155 -9.21 -5.61 -7.99
CA ARG A 155 -9.22 -4.51 -8.98
C ARG A 155 -10.34 -3.49 -8.69
N THR A 156 -10.10 -2.62 -7.72
CA THR A 156 -10.92 -1.44 -7.39
C THR A 156 -10.39 -0.16 -8.04
N PHE A 157 -9.24 -0.26 -8.70
CA PHE A 157 -8.49 0.83 -9.33
C PHE A 157 -8.28 0.57 -10.82
N LEU A 158 -7.89 1.62 -11.53
CA LEU A 158 -7.49 1.60 -12.94
C LEU A 158 -5.98 1.83 -13.05
N ASN A 159 -5.37 1.30 -14.10
CA ASN A 159 -3.96 1.59 -14.39
C ASN A 159 -3.74 3.05 -14.80
N TRP A 160 -2.47 3.45 -14.96
CA TRP A 160 -2.09 4.82 -15.34
C TRP A 160 -2.72 5.29 -16.66
N TYR A 161 -3.03 4.38 -17.58
CA TYR A 161 -3.72 4.66 -18.84
C TYR A 161 -5.24 4.75 -18.71
N ARG A 162 -5.78 4.68 -17.48
CA ARG A 162 -7.21 4.68 -17.14
C ARG A 162 -7.99 3.54 -17.81
N ARG A 163 -7.34 2.38 -17.98
CA ARG A 163 -7.96 1.18 -18.55
C ARG A 163 -8.15 0.10 -17.49
N VAL A 164 -9.13 -0.77 -17.71
CA VAL A 164 -9.43 -1.95 -16.87
C VAL A 164 -8.55 -3.16 -17.24
N ASP A 165 -7.39 -2.91 -17.85
CA ASP A 165 -6.44 -3.93 -18.27
C ASP A 165 -5.59 -4.40 -17.08
N TYR A 166 -5.44 -5.72 -16.95
CA TYR A 166 -4.71 -6.41 -15.88
C TYR A 166 -3.22 -6.64 -16.20
N THR A 167 -2.78 -6.38 -17.43
CA THR A 167 -1.38 -6.56 -17.87
C THR A 167 -0.49 -5.34 -17.63
N ALA A 168 -1.08 -4.19 -17.34
CA ALA A 168 -0.36 -2.92 -17.18
C ALA A 168 0.04 -2.59 -15.72
N TYR A 169 0.05 -3.60 -14.85
CA TYR A 169 0.51 -3.46 -13.46
C TYR A 169 1.81 -4.24 -13.26
N PRO A 170 2.76 -3.75 -12.46
CA PRO A 170 3.96 -4.50 -12.10
C PRO A 170 3.69 -5.60 -11.04
N PHE A 171 2.42 -5.88 -10.74
CA PHE A 171 1.98 -6.85 -9.74
C PHE A 171 0.67 -7.53 -10.17
N ASN A 172 0.41 -8.71 -9.59
CA ASN A 172 -0.80 -9.47 -9.87
C ASN A 172 -2.02 -8.84 -9.17
N THR A 173 -3.16 -8.87 -9.86
CA THR A 173 -4.44 -8.39 -9.32
C THR A 173 -5.53 -9.43 -9.58
N ARG A 174 -6.60 -9.40 -8.78
CA ARG A 174 -7.76 -10.28 -8.96
C ARG A 174 -9.02 -9.50 -9.36
N PRO A 175 -9.92 -10.07 -10.19
CA PRO A 175 -11.21 -9.44 -10.49
C PRO A 175 -12.00 -9.15 -9.20
N MET A 176 -12.78 -8.08 -9.24
CA MET A 176 -13.90 -7.93 -8.31
C MET A 176 -15.00 -8.91 -8.75
N ALA A 177 -15.54 -9.68 -7.80
CA ALA A 177 -16.58 -10.65 -8.11
C ALA A 177 -17.84 -9.96 -8.64
N CYS A 178 -18.27 -10.33 -9.84
CA CYS A 178 -19.45 -9.75 -10.49
C CYS A 178 -20.78 -10.24 -9.90
N SER A 179 -20.78 -11.41 -9.25
CA SER A 179 -21.98 -11.94 -8.61
C SER A 179 -22.14 -11.34 -7.20
N SER A 180 -23.33 -10.87 -6.88
CA SER A 180 -23.68 -10.33 -5.56
C SER A 180 -23.42 -11.33 -4.41
N CYS A 181 -23.44 -12.63 -4.70
CA CYS A 181 -23.13 -13.68 -3.73
C CYS A 181 -21.63 -13.76 -3.38
N GLN A 182 -20.74 -13.39 -4.29
CA GLN A 182 -19.29 -13.43 -4.09
C GLN A 182 -18.65 -12.06 -3.87
N SER A 183 -19.43 -10.97 -4.00
CA SER A 183 -18.96 -9.64 -3.61
C SER A 183 -18.67 -9.60 -2.10
N PRO A 184 -17.51 -9.05 -1.67
CA PRO A 184 -17.20 -8.92 -0.26
C PRO A 184 -18.13 -7.90 0.40
N PHE A 185 -18.51 -8.17 1.65
CA PHE A 185 -19.01 -7.14 2.55
C PHE A 185 -17.83 -6.32 3.07
N ILE A 186 -17.94 -5.00 3.01
CA ILE A 186 -16.84 -4.08 3.30
C ILE A 186 -17.27 -3.15 4.43
N TYR A 187 -16.53 -3.20 5.54
CA TYR A 187 -16.76 -2.38 6.73
C TYR A 187 -15.53 -1.50 6.96
N TYR A 188 -15.65 -0.21 6.66
CA TYR A 188 -14.57 0.75 6.85
C TYR A 188 -14.44 1.13 8.31
N LEU A 189 -13.22 1.36 8.78
CA LEU A 189 -12.96 1.83 10.14
C LEU A 189 -13.88 3.00 10.46
N SER A 190 -14.64 2.88 11.54
CA SER A 190 -15.49 3.92 12.12
C SER A 190 -14.71 4.70 13.17
N SER A 191 -14.12 4.01 14.16
CA SER A 191 -13.33 4.61 15.22
C SER A 191 -12.21 3.68 15.71
N ALA A 192 -11.14 4.26 16.25
CA ALA A 192 -10.05 3.55 16.90
C ALA A 192 -9.68 4.28 18.19
N ARG A 193 -9.57 3.54 19.30
CA ARG A 193 -9.23 4.10 20.62
C ARG A 193 -8.43 3.11 21.46
N TYR A 194 -7.64 3.63 22.38
CA TYR A 194 -7.03 2.83 23.43
C TYR A 194 -8.02 2.65 24.59
N ASP A 195 -8.27 1.41 25.00
CA ASP A 195 -9.04 1.06 26.19
C ASP A 195 -8.06 0.84 27.36
N ALA A 196 -7.98 1.83 28.25
CA ALA A 196 -7.05 1.80 29.38
C ALA A 196 -7.37 0.69 30.40
N ALA A 197 -8.65 0.33 30.56
CA ALA A 197 -9.06 -0.69 31.51
C ALA A 197 -8.62 -2.08 31.04
N ARG A 198 -8.74 -2.35 29.73
CA ARG A 198 -8.32 -3.60 29.11
C ARG A 198 -6.87 -3.61 28.63
N ARG A 199 -6.19 -2.47 28.70
CA ARG A 199 -4.84 -2.24 28.14
C ARG A 199 -4.71 -2.72 26.70
N THR A 200 -5.72 -2.42 25.88
CA THR A 200 -5.77 -2.87 24.48
C THR A 200 -6.31 -1.78 23.58
N THR A 201 -5.93 -1.82 22.31
CA THR A 201 -6.57 -0.99 21.28
C THR A 201 -7.88 -1.65 20.84
N VAL A 202 -8.93 -0.83 20.70
CA VAL A 202 -10.24 -1.23 20.20
C VAL A 202 -10.55 -0.45 18.94
N THR A 203 -10.84 -1.16 17.87
CA THR A 203 -11.27 -0.61 16.57
C THR A 203 -12.69 -1.05 16.27
N VAL A 204 -13.51 -0.12 15.82
CA VAL A 204 -14.88 -0.36 15.36
C VAL A 204 -14.92 -0.10 13.86
N TYR A 205 -15.53 -1.02 13.10
CA TYR A 205 -15.68 -0.98 11.65
C TYR A 205 -17.18 -1.02 11.29
#